data_AF-A0A958BVC2-F1
#
_entry.id   AF-A0A958BVC2-F1
#
_cell.length_a   1.000
_cell.length_b   1.000
_cell.length_c   1.000
_cell.angle_alpha   90.00
_cell.angle_beta   90.00
_cell.angle_gamma   90.00
#
_symmetry.space_group_name_H-M   'P 1'
#
loop_
_entity.id
_entity.type
_entity.pdbx_description
1 polymer ?
#
loop_
_entity_poly.entity_id
_entity_poly.type
_entity_poly.pdbx_seq_one_letter_code
_entity_poly.pdbx_strand_id
1 'polypeptide(L)' 'VILTCRSGNRSGQVTDFLRNNGFDNVHNMTGGIVAWENAGLAVEQ' A
#
# COMPACT_ATOMS: atom_id res chain seq x y z
N VAL A 1 2.23 -0.68 -9.91
CA VAL A 1 1.09 -0.14 -9.12
C VAL A 1 1.43 -0.21 -7.64
N ILE A 2 1.16 0.83 -6.86
CA ILE A 2 1.34 0.82 -5.41
C ILE A 2 -0.04 0.82 -4.76
N LEU A 3 -0.30 -0.14 -3.88
CA LEU A 3 -1.52 -0.23 -3.10
C LEU A 3 -1.26 0.32 -1.69
N THR A 4 -2.18 1.14 -1.21
CA THR A 4 -2.11 1.70 0.15
C THR A 4 -3.46 1.59 0.86
N CYS A 5 -3.39 1.54 2.18
CA CYS A 5 -4.54 1.69 3.07
C CYS A 5 -4.05 2.40 4.34
N ARG A 6 -4.85 2.42 5.42
CA ARG A 6 -4.46 3.10 6.67
C ARG A 6 -3.09 2.65 7.21
N SER A 7 -2.86 1.33 7.34
CA SER A 7 -1.68 0.75 8.01
C SER A 7 -0.86 -0.21 7.15
N GLY A 8 -1.26 -0.45 5.90
CA GLY A 8 -0.64 -1.45 5.01
C GLY A 8 -1.23 -2.86 5.09
N ASN A 9 -2.09 -3.19 6.07
CA ASN A 9 -2.63 -4.55 6.24
C ASN A 9 -3.59 -4.97 5.13
N ARG A 10 -4.62 -4.14 4.84
CA ARG A 10 -5.63 -4.45 3.81
C ARG A 10 -5.03 -4.44 2.40
N SER A 11 -4.19 -3.43 2.12
CA SER A 11 -3.48 -3.32 0.85
C SER A 11 -2.48 -4.46 0.65
N GLY A 12 -1.89 -5.01 1.72
CA GLY A 12 -1.05 -6.21 1.66
C GLY A 12 -1.82 -7.42 1.13
N GLN A 13 -2.99 -7.72 1.70
CA GLN A 13 -3.84 -8.83 1.25
C GLN A 13 -4.21 -8.70 -0.24
N VAL A 14 -4.54 -7.49 -0.71
CA VAL A 14 -4.85 -7.25 -2.12
C VAL A 14 -3.61 -7.36 -3.00
N THR A 15 -2.44 -6.90 -2.52
CA THR A 15 -1.18 -7.04 -3.25
C THR A 15 -0.84 -8.51 -3.47
N ASP A 16 -1.00 -9.35 -2.45
CA ASP A 16 -0.75 -10.79 -2.54
C ASP A 16 -1.77 -11.47 -3.45
N PHE A 17 -3.05 -11.10 -3.33
CA PHE A 17 -4.09 -11.56 -4.26
C PHE A 17 -3.72 -11.24 -5.71
N LEU A 18 -3.31 -10.00 -6.02
CA LEU A 18 -2.92 -9.61 -7.37
C LEU A 18 -1.68 -10.36 -7.86
N ARG A 19 -0.65 -10.52 -7.02
CA ARG A 19 0.54 -11.32 -7.38
C ARG A 19 0.17 -12.75 -7.73
N ASN A 20 -0.73 -13.37 -6.96
CA ASN A 20 -1.23 -14.72 -7.22
C ASN A 20 -2.03 -14.83 -8.54
N ASN A 21 -2.55 -13.71 -9.06
CA ASN A 21 -3.23 -13.63 -10.35
C ASN A 21 -2.29 -13.22 -11.50
N GLY A 22 -0.97 -13.24 -11.30
CA GLY A 22 0.02 -12.97 -12.35
C GLY A 22 0.33 -11.48 -12.56
N PHE A 23 0.00 -10.62 -11.59
CA PHE A 23 0.43 -9.22 -11.63
C PHE A 23 1.80 -9.08 -10.96
N ASP A 24 2.84 -8.92 -11.78
CA ASP A 24 4.23 -8.96 -11.29
C ASP A 24 4.75 -7.61 -10.77
N ASN A 25 4.12 -6.51 -11.20
CA ASN A 25 4.55 -5.14 -10.86
C ASN A 25 3.55 -4.43 -9.92
N VAL A 26 3.20 -5.10 -8.83
CA VAL A 26 2.34 -4.58 -7.75
C VAL A 26 3.07 -4.61 -6.41
N HIS A 27 2.93 -3.52 -5.64
CA HIS A 27 3.65 -3.31 -4.39
C HIS A 27 2.72 -2.79 -3.29
N ASN A 28 2.91 -3.28 -2.07
CA ASN A 28 2.21 -2.77 -0.90
C ASN A 28 3.03 -1.65 -0.26
N MET A 29 2.37 -0.54 0.08
CA MET A 29 2.96 0.52 0.88
C MET A 29 2.97 0.13 2.36
N THR A 30 4.14 -0.34 2.83
CA THR A 30 4.31 -0.77 4.23
C THR A 30 4.04 0.39 5.19
N GLY A 31 3.23 0.15 6.22
CA GLY A 31 2.79 1.17 7.18
C GLY A 31 1.65 2.07 6.68
N GLY A 32 1.28 1.97 5.40
CA GLY A 32 0.15 2.71 4.82
C GLY A 32 0.29 4.23 4.89
N ILE A 33 -0.84 4.93 4.80
CA ILE A 33 -0.88 6.39 4.87
C ILE A 33 -0.41 6.93 6.23
N VAL A 34 -0.57 6.16 7.32
CA VAL A 34 -0.08 6.57 8.65
C VAL A 34 1.44 6.73 8.65
N ALA A 35 2.18 5.80 8.03
CA ALA A 35 3.63 5.92 7.93
C ALA A 35 4.05 7.09 7.00
N TRP A 36 3.26 7.39 5.97
CA TRP A 36 3.48 8.52 5.07
C TRP A 36 3.30 9.86 5.79
N GLU A 37 2.19 10.02 6.52
CA GLU A 37 1.90 11.18 7.35
C GLU A 37 2.97 11.38 8.42
N ASN A 38 3.37 10.30 9.11
CA ASN A 38 4.43 10.35 10.11
C ASN A 38 5.81 10.71 9.54
N ALA A 39 6.04 10.44 8.25
CA ALA A 39 7.24 10.88 7.54
C ALA A 39 7.18 12.37 7.13
N GLY A 40 6.09 13.08 7.42
CA GLY A 40 5.92 14.50 7.10
C GLY A 40 5.66 14.76 5.61
N LEU A 41 5.23 13.74 4.87
CA LEU A 41 4.95 13.86 3.44
C LEU A 41 3.56 14.45 3.20
N ALA A 42 3.40 15.18 2.10
CA ALA A 42 2.15 15.86 1.77
C ALA A 42 1.01 14.87 1.54
N VAL A 43 -0.19 15.26 1.98
CA VAL A 43 -1.44 14.53 1.75
C VAL A 43 -2.49 15.50 1.25
N GLU A 44 -3.26 15.09 0.26
CA GLU A 44 -4.47 15.79 -0.16
C GLU A 44 -5.63 15.33 0.74
N GLN A 45 -6.45 16.28 1.20
CA GLN A 45 -7.62 16.00 2.05
C GLN A 45 -8.91 15.98 1.24
#